data_AF-A0A9D9Q1M1-F1
#
_entry.id   AF-A0A9D9Q1M1-F1
#
_cell.length_a   1.000
_cell.length_b   1.000
_cell.length_c   1.000
_cell.angle_alpha   90.00
_cell.angle_beta   90.00
_cell.angle_gamma   90.00
#
_symmetry.space_group_name_H-M   'P 1'
#
loop_
_entity.id
_entity.type
_entity.pdbx_description
1 polymer ?
#
loop_
_entity_poly.entity_id
_entity_poly.type
_entity_poly.pdbx_seq_one_letter_code
_entity_poly.pdbx_strand_id
1 'polypeptide(L)'
;MKKIFAIIFTLFFFANFSNTANAAGWYWLSSDSKYTKEFDPASVVVTKKKNVNGKDIATEILVWTKTSYSYAGAAETIKTYNIGHLIKNPNTLAHSLAQILINPQERTVQYQQEIFYDKQGKPLYTRNQGRVKEINSQEFDEDFYASAVDEVFRMGEMARKKAKDRWITLWTAPVGNETVTVTADTTTFRLRGNNLIFWEWEEHKNLDNQVTEIRFQKKRVNVESGAEQLISGKVWTGKSGWQNISDPYEGRFHNVEATSPAIKGIERLKAYAKGYSTWVHRYSLEAAPTQKSTTNANAIPNTNANNNTTAKTPASNNNTAKPVLSGKGKPVITSTKGGSNADKNTK
;
A
#
# COMPACT_ATOMS: atom_id res chain seq x y z
N MET A 1 -37.31 -50.12 -40.61
CA MET A 1 -37.87 -48.76 -40.40
C MET A 1 -37.28 -48.25 -39.08
N LYS A 2 -36.23 -47.40 -39.06
CA LYS A 2 -36.25 -45.91 -39.05
C LYS A 2 -37.26 -45.39 -38.02
N LYS A 3 -36.94 -44.61 -36.96
CA LYS A 3 -36.02 -43.46 -36.77
C LYS A 3 -35.66 -43.37 -35.26
N ILE A 4 -34.40 -43.21 -34.83
CA ILE A 4 -33.62 -41.97 -34.61
C ILE A 4 -34.34 -40.91 -33.75
N PHE A 5 -33.79 -40.59 -32.57
CA PHE A 5 -33.53 -39.24 -31.99
C PHE A 5 -32.87 -39.45 -30.60
N ALA A 6 -31.54 -39.39 -30.47
CA ALA A 6 -30.66 -38.22 -30.28
C ALA A 6 -30.54 -37.74 -28.81
N ILE A 7 -29.39 -38.14 -28.23
CA ILE A 7 -28.52 -37.52 -27.22
C ILE A 7 -28.86 -36.09 -26.80
N ILE A 8 -28.89 -35.80 -25.48
CA ILE A 8 -28.21 -34.62 -24.92
C ILE A 8 -27.46 -35.01 -23.63
N PHE A 9 -26.17 -34.73 -23.70
CA PHE A 9 -25.08 -34.93 -22.75
C PHE A 9 -25.10 -33.78 -21.74
N THR A 10 -25.37 -34.05 -20.46
CA THR A 10 -25.29 -33.01 -19.41
C THR A 10 -23.85 -32.88 -18.94
N LEU A 11 -23.13 -31.94 -19.56
CA LEU A 11 -21.83 -31.44 -19.12
C LEU A 11 -21.95 -30.89 -17.69
N PHE A 12 -21.18 -31.47 -16.77
CA PHE A 12 -20.79 -30.81 -15.52
C PHE A 12 -20.06 -29.51 -15.87
N PHE A 13 -20.74 -28.37 -15.77
CA PHE A 13 -20.09 -27.06 -15.71
C PHE A 13 -19.47 -26.91 -14.32
N PHE A 14 -18.28 -27.50 -14.12
CA PHE A 14 -17.31 -26.92 -13.22
C PHE A 14 -17.00 -25.53 -13.77
N ALA A 15 -17.53 -24.50 -13.13
CA ALA A 15 -17.13 -23.13 -13.38
C ALA A 15 -15.61 -23.08 -13.17
N ASN A 16 -14.91 -22.86 -14.28
CA ASN A 16 -13.49 -22.62 -14.34
C ASN A 16 -13.17 -21.41 -13.46
N PHE A 17 -12.85 -21.63 -12.19
CA PHE A 17 -11.87 -20.80 -11.54
C PHE A 17 -10.60 -21.00 -12.36
N SER A 18 -10.23 -19.99 -13.13
CA SER A 18 -8.89 -19.88 -13.70
C SER A 18 -7.89 -19.71 -12.56
N ASN A 19 -7.69 -20.76 -11.76
CA ASN A 19 -6.42 -21.03 -11.13
C ASN A 19 -5.50 -21.40 -12.28
N THR A 20 -4.92 -20.41 -12.94
CA THR A 20 -3.57 -20.60 -13.45
C THR A 20 -2.70 -20.83 -12.22
N ALA A 21 -2.61 -22.10 -11.82
CA ALA A 21 -1.50 -22.61 -11.06
C ALA A 21 -0.26 -22.30 -11.91
N ASN A 22 0.36 -21.13 -11.65
CA ASN A 22 1.75 -20.96 -12.04
C ASN A 22 2.51 -22.10 -11.37
N ALA A 23 3.33 -22.80 -12.17
CA ALA A 23 4.17 -23.89 -11.73
C ALA A 23 4.82 -23.55 -10.38
N ALA A 24 4.90 -24.53 -9.46
CA ALA A 24 5.54 -24.41 -8.15
C ALA A 24 6.80 -23.52 -8.23
N GLY A 25 6.73 -22.29 -7.72
CA GLY A 25 7.74 -21.28 -7.95
C GLY A 25 7.28 -19.83 -7.75
N TRP A 26 8.25 -18.92 -7.85
CA TRP A 26 8.13 -17.48 -7.62
C TRP A 26 6.96 -16.82 -8.37
N TYR A 27 6.09 -16.14 -7.62
CA TYR A 27 4.97 -15.37 -8.13
C TYR A 27 5.36 -13.90 -8.31
N TRP A 28 5.17 -13.37 -9.52
CA TRP A 28 5.46 -11.99 -9.87
C TRP A 28 4.52 -10.98 -9.19
N LEU A 29 5.08 -9.93 -8.61
CA LEU A 29 4.33 -8.87 -7.93
C LEU A 29 4.32 -7.55 -8.69
N SER A 30 5.51 -7.08 -9.04
CA SER A 30 5.73 -5.80 -9.71
C SER A 30 7.11 -5.76 -10.36
N SER A 31 7.24 -4.91 -11.39
CA SER A 31 8.52 -4.60 -12.03
C SER A 31 8.60 -3.12 -12.36
N ASP A 32 9.81 -2.57 -12.27
CA ASP A 32 10.20 -1.28 -12.83
C ASP A 32 11.52 -1.41 -13.62
N SER A 33 12.16 -0.28 -13.95
CA SER A 33 13.42 -0.29 -14.71
C SER A 33 14.63 -0.83 -13.93
N LYS A 34 14.52 -0.97 -12.60
CA LYS A 34 15.58 -1.40 -11.70
C LYS A 34 15.33 -2.79 -11.11
N TYR A 35 14.08 -3.08 -10.76
CA TYR A 35 13.72 -4.20 -9.91
C TYR A 35 12.55 -4.99 -10.47
N THR A 36 12.62 -6.31 -10.32
CA THR A 36 11.46 -7.20 -10.41
C THR A 36 11.27 -7.87 -9.06
N LYS A 37 10.09 -7.73 -8.48
CA LYS A 37 9.71 -8.29 -7.18
C LYS A 37 8.84 -9.52 -7.38
N GLU A 38 9.18 -10.58 -6.68
CA GLU A 38 8.47 -11.85 -6.68
C GLU A 38 8.38 -12.38 -5.24
N PHE A 39 7.40 -13.22 -4.94
CA PHE A 39 7.35 -13.95 -3.67
C PHE A 39 6.99 -15.40 -3.91
N ASP A 40 7.30 -16.29 -2.97
CA ASP A 40 6.88 -17.69 -3.04
C ASP A 40 5.63 -17.91 -2.18
N PRO A 41 4.43 -18.06 -2.79
CA PRO A 41 3.20 -18.27 -2.04
C PRO A 41 3.24 -19.55 -1.19
N ALA A 42 3.93 -20.60 -1.66
CA ALA A 42 4.02 -21.87 -0.94
C ALA A 42 4.90 -21.78 0.31
N SER A 43 5.76 -20.77 0.40
CA SER A 43 6.60 -20.50 1.58
C SER A 43 5.89 -19.71 2.68
N VAL A 44 4.67 -19.21 2.44
CA VAL A 44 3.93 -18.41 3.42
C VAL A 44 3.51 -19.31 4.58
N VAL A 45 4.02 -19.00 5.78
CA VAL A 45 3.69 -19.73 7.01
C VAL A 45 3.36 -18.78 8.15
N VAL A 46 2.30 -19.10 8.90
CA VAL A 46 1.97 -18.41 10.14
C VAL A 46 2.82 -19.01 11.27
N THR A 47 3.73 -18.23 11.83
CA THR A 47 4.64 -18.68 12.91
C THR A 47 4.10 -18.36 14.31
N LYS A 48 3.25 -17.34 14.44
CA LYS A 48 2.55 -17.01 15.68
C LYS A 48 1.10 -16.62 15.43
N LYS A 49 0.25 -16.99 16.38
CA LYS A 49 -1.17 -16.69 16.40
C LYS A 49 -1.62 -16.31 17.81
N LYS A 50 -2.69 -15.53 17.90
CA LYS A 50 -3.38 -15.22 19.15
C LYS A 50 -4.84 -15.64 19.03
N ASN A 51 -5.35 -16.33 20.04
CA ASN A 51 -6.77 -16.65 20.12
C ASN A 51 -7.56 -15.42 20.59
N VAL A 52 -8.57 -15.03 19.82
CA VAL A 52 -9.49 -13.93 20.13
C VAL A 52 -10.90 -14.44 19.87
N ASN A 53 -11.71 -14.55 20.94
CA ASN A 53 -13.09 -15.05 20.89
C ASN A 53 -13.22 -16.40 20.15
N GLY A 54 -12.30 -17.33 20.40
CA GLY A 54 -12.32 -18.66 19.78
C GLY A 54 -11.78 -18.68 18.34
N LYS A 55 -11.33 -17.55 17.78
CA LYS A 55 -10.67 -17.48 16.48
C LYS A 55 -9.17 -17.24 16.65
N ASP A 56 -8.36 -18.06 16.00
CA ASP A 56 -6.93 -17.82 15.90
C ASP A 56 -6.65 -16.74 14.85
N ILE A 57 -6.00 -15.66 15.27
CA ILE A 57 -5.59 -14.54 14.43
C ILE A 57 -4.08 -14.58 14.29
N ALA A 58 -3.57 -14.64 13.06
CA ALA A 58 -2.13 -14.62 12.80
C ALA A 58 -1.51 -13.29 13.27
N THR A 59 -0.43 -13.38 14.03
CA THR A 59 0.33 -12.23 14.55
C THR A 59 1.75 -12.18 13.99
N GLU A 60 2.18 -13.25 13.34
CA GLU A 60 3.50 -13.34 12.72
C GLU A 60 3.42 -14.27 11.51
N ILE A 61 3.87 -13.76 10.35
CA ILE A 61 3.88 -14.47 9.07
C ILE A 61 5.30 -14.46 8.54
N LEU A 62 5.81 -15.60 8.10
CA LEU A 62 7.11 -15.75 7.45
C LEU A 62 6.90 -16.09 5.98
N VAL A 63 7.71 -15.52 5.10
CA VAL A 63 7.64 -15.76 3.65
C VAL A 63 8.99 -15.52 2.99
N TRP A 64 9.27 -16.26 1.92
CA TRP A 64 10.39 -16.01 1.02
C TRP A 64 10.01 -15.06 -0.12
N THR A 65 10.87 -14.10 -0.38
CA THR A 65 10.76 -13.13 -1.46
C THR A 65 12.00 -13.16 -2.33
N LYS A 66 11.84 -12.71 -3.58
CA LYS A 66 12.92 -12.59 -4.54
C LYS A 66 12.88 -11.21 -5.18
N THR A 67 14.05 -10.58 -5.25
CA THR A 67 14.24 -9.34 -5.99
C THR A 67 15.29 -9.55 -7.05
N SER A 68 14.92 -9.42 -8.32
CA SER A 68 15.86 -9.46 -9.44
C SER A 68 16.29 -8.04 -9.83
N TYR A 69 17.54 -7.89 -10.26
CA TYR A 69 18.18 -6.59 -10.47
C TYR A 69 18.54 -6.36 -11.94
N SER A 70 18.21 -5.17 -12.47
CA SER A 70 18.91 -4.62 -13.63
C SER A 70 20.28 -4.08 -13.20
N TYR A 71 21.14 -3.70 -14.15
CA TYR A 71 22.44 -3.09 -13.81
C TYR A 71 22.29 -1.87 -12.87
N ALA A 72 21.31 -1.01 -13.17
CA ALA A 72 21.04 0.18 -12.36
C ALA A 72 20.49 -0.19 -10.97
N GLY A 73 19.60 -1.19 -10.90
CA GLY A 73 19.10 -1.71 -9.62
C GLY A 73 20.20 -2.32 -8.77
N ALA A 74 21.08 -3.13 -9.38
CA ALA A 74 22.22 -3.75 -8.71
C ALA A 74 23.19 -2.70 -8.16
N ALA A 75 23.52 -1.67 -8.95
CA ALA A 75 24.41 -0.59 -8.51
C ALA A 75 23.83 0.17 -7.31
N GLU A 76 22.54 0.46 -7.33
CA GLU A 76 21.83 1.11 -6.22
C GLU A 76 21.81 0.21 -4.96
N THR A 77 21.54 -1.09 -5.12
CA THR A 77 21.54 -2.06 -4.02
C THR A 77 22.93 -2.19 -3.39
N ILE A 78 23.98 -2.34 -4.19
CA ILE A 78 25.37 -2.46 -3.72
C ILE A 78 25.76 -1.23 -2.89
N LYS A 79 25.39 -0.03 -3.35
CA LYS A 79 25.64 1.22 -2.62
C LYS A 79 24.84 1.27 -1.31
N THR A 80 23.54 0.95 -1.38
CA THR A 80 22.63 1.05 -0.22
C THR A 80 23.00 0.08 0.90
N TYR A 81 23.49 -1.11 0.55
CA TYR A 81 23.95 -2.12 1.51
C TYR A 81 25.41 -1.92 1.92
N ASN A 82 26.13 -0.95 1.33
CA ASN A 82 27.55 -0.71 1.56
C ASN A 82 28.45 -1.94 1.28
N ILE A 83 28.11 -2.72 0.25
CA ILE A 83 28.80 -3.97 -0.12
C ILE A 83 29.67 -3.83 -1.38
N GLY A 84 30.02 -2.61 -1.78
CA GLY A 84 30.87 -2.35 -2.95
C GLY A 84 32.29 -2.92 -2.83
N HIS A 85 32.75 -3.17 -1.61
CA HIS A 85 34.02 -3.85 -1.35
C HIS A 85 33.97 -5.35 -1.71
N LEU A 86 32.78 -5.97 -1.69
CA LEU A 86 32.56 -7.37 -2.08
C LEU A 86 32.16 -7.49 -3.56
N ILE A 87 31.24 -6.63 -4.01
CA ILE A 87 30.67 -6.67 -5.35
C ILE A 87 31.07 -5.40 -6.10
N LYS A 88 32.22 -5.42 -6.77
CA LYS A 88 32.77 -4.25 -7.48
C LYS A 88 32.01 -3.92 -8.78
N ASN A 89 31.57 -4.95 -9.51
CA ASN A 89 30.86 -4.80 -10.76
C ASN A 89 29.35 -5.08 -10.57
N PRO A 90 28.45 -4.11 -10.77
CA PRO A 90 27.02 -4.33 -10.63
C PRO A 90 26.45 -5.45 -11.52
N ASN A 91 27.08 -5.74 -12.68
CA ASN A 91 26.66 -6.85 -13.54
C ASN A 91 26.80 -8.24 -12.88
N THR A 92 27.55 -8.34 -11.78
CA THR A 92 27.71 -9.58 -11.02
C THR A 92 26.49 -9.87 -10.15
N LEU A 93 25.81 -8.86 -9.62
CA LEU A 93 24.64 -9.05 -8.76
C LEU A 93 23.38 -9.26 -9.60
N ALA A 94 22.80 -10.46 -9.54
CA ALA A 94 21.64 -10.83 -10.36
C ALA A 94 20.31 -10.74 -9.62
N HIS A 95 20.25 -11.31 -8.41
CA HIS A 95 19.05 -11.29 -7.58
C HIS A 95 19.40 -11.47 -6.10
N SER A 96 18.44 -11.17 -5.22
CA SER A 96 18.47 -11.60 -3.82
C SER A 96 17.25 -12.44 -3.49
N LEU A 97 17.44 -13.36 -2.54
CA LEU A 97 16.37 -14.10 -1.87
C LEU A 97 16.34 -13.64 -0.42
N ALA A 98 15.16 -13.26 0.07
CA ALA A 98 14.99 -12.81 1.43
C ALA A 98 13.88 -13.57 2.14
N GLN A 99 14.13 -13.96 3.38
CA GLN A 99 13.07 -14.42 4.27
C GLN A 99 12.65 -13.24 5.13
N ILE A 100 11.38 -12.85 5.04
CA ILE A 100 10.82 -11.73 5.79
C ILE A 100 9.77 -12.21 6.79
N LEU A 101 9.81 -11.61 7.97
CA LEU A 101 8.84 -11.76 9.04
C LEU A 101 7.90 -10.55 9.03
N ILE A 102 6.61 -10.80 9.01
CA ILE A 102 5.57 -9.78 8.89
C ILE A 102 4.71 -9.79 10.16
N ASN A 103 4.44 -8.59 10.69
CA ASN A 103 3.41 -8.38 11.70
C ASN A 103 2.24 -7.59 11.07
N PRO A 104 1.08 -8.23 10.83
CA PRO A 104 -0.08 -7.58 10.19
C PRO A 104 -0.74 -6.48 11.06
N GLN A 105 -0.65 -6.60 12.39
CA GLN A 105 -1.26 -5.68 13.33
C GLN A 105 -0.54 -4.34 13.36
N GLU A 106 0.79 -4.40 13.46
CA GLU A 106 1.69 -3.24 13.47
C GLU A 106 2.09 -2.78 12.07
N ARG A 107 1.68 -3.53 11.04
CA ARG A 107 2.04 -3.32 9.63
C ARG A 107 3.55 -3.21 9.45
N THR A 108 4.30 -4.18 10.00
CA THR A 108 5.77 -4.18 9.94
C THR A 108 6.34 -5.39 9.20
N VAL A 109 7.56 -5.20 8.70
CA VAL A 109 8.40 -6.22 8.06
C VAL A 109 9.77 -6.21 8.76
N GLN A 110 10.33 -7.40 8.96
CA GLN A 110 11.71 -7.60 9.37
C GLN A 110 12.35 -8.69 8.50
N TYR A 111 13.46 -8.35 7.86
CA TYR A 111 14.29 -9.34 7.17
C TYR A 111 14.95 -10.26 8.20
N GLN A 112 14.61 -11.55 8.19
CA GLN A 112 15.32 -12.54 9.01
C GLN A 112 16.66 -12.89 8.37
N GLN A 113 16.66 -13.01 7.04
CA GLN A 113 17.85 -13.23 6.23
C GLN A 113 17.63 -12.69 4.82
N GLU A 114 18.70 -12.24 4.19
CA GLU A 114 18.77 -11.95 2.76
C GLU A 114 20.09 -12.42 2.17
N ILE A 115 20.02 -13.16 1.08
CA ILE A 115 21.17 -13.72 0.38
C ILE A 115 21.20 -13.14 -1.03
N PHE A 116 22.34 -12.58 -1.43
CA PHE A 116 22.57 -11.99 -2.74
C PHE A 116 23.32 -12.98 -3.61
N TYR A 117 22.88 -13.15 -4.86
CA TYR A 117 23.39 -14.15 -5.78
C TYR A 117 23.88 -13.54 -7.09
N ASP A 118 24.86 -14.20 -7.70
CA ASP A 118 25.21 -13.95 -9.09
C ASP A 118 24.28 -14.67 -10.09
N LYS A 119 24.57 -14.54 -11.38
CA LYS A 119 23.76 -15.13 -12.46
C LYS A 119 23.84 -16.66 -12.48
N GLN A 120 24.85 -17.24 -11.85
CA GLN A 120 25.07 -18.68 -11.75
C GLN A 120 24.45 -19.26 -10.47
N GLY A 121 23.83 -18.44 -9.63
CA GLY A 121 23.24 -18.86 -8.36
C GLY A 121 24.28 -19.04 -7.24
N LYS A 122 25.50 -18.51 -7.39
CA LYS A 122 26.49 -18.51 -6.30
C LYS A 122 26.18 -17.37 -5.33
N PRO A 123 26.16 -17.64 -4.00
CA PRO A 123 25.98 -16.58 -3.01
C PRO A 123 27.20 -15.64 -2.98
N LEU A 124 26.94 -14.34 -3.01
CA LEU A 124 27.93 -13.25 -2.99
C LEU A 124 28.03 -12.59 -1.61
N TYR A 125 26.88 -12.42 -0.96
CA TYR A 125 26.77 -11.75 0.34
C TYR A 125 25.52 -12.25 1.05
N THR A 126 25.57 -12.34 2.38
CA THR A 126 24.42 -12.66 3.22
C THR A 126 24.30 -11.63 4.32
N ARG A 127 23.09 -11.16 4.55
CA ARG A 127 22.73 -10.30 5.67
C ARG A 127 21.69 -11.01 6.52
N ASN A 128 21.94 -11.07 7.81
CA ASN A 128 21.00 -11.63 8.78
C ASN A 128 20.40 -10.51 9.63
N GLN A 129 19.20 -10.74 10.14
CA GLN A 129 18.54 -9.91 11.16
C GLN A 129 18.53 -8.40 10.82
N GLY A 130 17.69 -8.04 9.86
CA GLY A 130 17.35 -6.65 9.59
C GLY A 130 16.60 -6.00 10.76
N ARG A 131 16.53 -4.67 10.73
CA ARG A 131 15.67 -3.90 11.63
C ARG A 131 14.20 -4.15 11.31
N VAL A 132 13.34 -4.04 12.32
CA VAL A 132 11.90 -3.94 12.11
C VAL A 132 11.60 -2.62 11.43
N LYS A 133 10.78 -2.66 10.38
CA LYS A 133 10.39 -1.51 9.58
C LYS A 133 8.87 -1.48 9.42
N GLU A 134 8.27 -0.33 9.65
CA GLU A 134 6.85 -0.10 9.32
C GLU A 134 6.66 0.04 7.81
N ILE A 135 5.57 -0.54 7.30
CA ILE A 135 5.22 -0.53 5.88
C ILE A 135 4.13 0.51 5.60
N ASN A 136 4.43 1.45 4.73
CA ASN A 136 3.50 2.44 4.19
C ASN A 136 3.67 2.53 2.66
N SER A 137 2.96 3.48 2.03
CA SER A 137 2.98 3.67 0.58
C SER A 137 4.34 3.99 -0.06
N GLN A 138 5.30 4.44 0.74
CA GLN A 138 6.63 4.81 0.25
C GLN A 138 7.63 3.64 0.32
N GLU A 139 7.25 2.53 0.97
CA GLU A 139 8.19 1.44 1.24
C GLU A 139 8.30 0.45 0.09
N PHE A 140 9.53 0.07 -0.24
CA PHE A 140 9.83 -0.95 -1.25
C PHE A 140 9.10 -2.27 -0.96
N ASP A 141 9.00 -2.64 0.32
CA ASP A 141 8.46 -3.93 0.76
C ASP A 141 6.94 -3.99 0.82
N GLU A 142 6.22 -2.93 0.42
CA GLU A 142 4.76 -2.91 0.46
C GLU A 142 4.14 -4.05 -0.37
N ASP A 143 4.71 -4.36 -1.53
CA ASP A 143 4.24 -5.47 -2.37
C ASP A 143 4.38 -6.82 -1.66
N PHE A 144 5.51 -7.05 -0.97
CA PHE A 144 5.74 -8.30 -0.25
C PHE A 144 4.80 -8.43 0.95
N TYR A 145 4.67 -7.35 1.73
CA TYR A 145 3.74 -7.28 2.86
C TYR A 145 2.30 -7.59 2.40
N ALA A 146 1.81 -6.89 1.37
CA ALA A 146 0.43 -6.98 0.96
C ALA A 146 0.09 -8.39 0.44
N SER A 147 0.97 -8.97 -0.37
CA SER A 147 0.76 -10.31 -0.94
C SER A 147 0.79 -11.41 0.11
N ALA A 148 1.74 -11.40 1.03
CA ALA A 148 1.83 -12.42 2.08
C ALA A 148 0.68 -12.31 3.09
N VAL A 149 0.25 -11.09 3.43
CA VAL A 149 -0.92 -10.88 4.29
C VAL A 149 -2.21 -11.30 3.59
N ASP A 150 -2.35 -11.05 2.29
CA ASP A 150 -3.48 -11.57 1.52
C ASP A 150 -3.48 -13.09 1.41
N GLU A 151 -2.32 -13.73 1.38
CA GLU A 151 -2.21 -15.19 1.38
C GLU A 151 -2.83 -15.82 2.64
N VAL A 152 -2.63 -15.17 3.80
CA VAL A 152 -3.13 -15.65 5.09
C VAL A 152 -4.57 -15.21 5.37
N PHE A 153 -4.90 -13.94 5.12
CA PHE A 153 -6.17 -13.37 5.57
C PHE A 153 -7.23 -13.20 4.49
N ARG A 154 -6.85 -13.15 3.21
CA ARG A 154 -7.77 -12.95 2.07
C ARG A 154 -8.65 -11.69 2.19
N MET A 155 -8.09 -10.62 2.76
CA MET A 155 -8.83 -9.37 3.03
C MET A 155 -8.69 -8.32 1.92
N GLY A 156 -7.80 -8.52 0.95
CA GLY A 156 -7.66 -7.67 -0.23
C GLY A 156 -6.69 -6.50 -0.05
N GLU A 157 -5.57 -6.68 0.63
CA GLU A 157 -4.44 -5.73 0.68
C GLU A 157 -3.95 -5.34 -0.72
N MET A 158 -3.70 -6.31 -1.60
CA MET A 158 -3.28 -6.05 -2.97
C MET A 158 -4.37 -5.37 -3.79
N ALA A 159 -5.64 -5.74 -3.58
CA ALA A 159 -6.76 -5.09 -4.24
C ALA A 159 -6.89 -3.62 -3.80
N ARG A 160 -6.83 -3.35 -2.49
CA ARG A 160 -6.89 -1.97 -1.95
C ARG A 160 -5.71 -1.14 -2.40
N LYS A 161 -4.50 -1.71 -2.41
CA LYS A 161 -3.28 -1.05 -2.88
C LYS A 161 -3.40 -0.55 -4.33
N LYS A 162 -4.12 -1.27 -5.18
CA LYS A 162 -4.35 -0.95 -6.60
C LYS A 162 -5.62 -0.13 -6.83
N ALA A 163 -6.44 0.08 -5.80
CA ALA A 163 -7.73 0.72 -5.94
C ALA A 163 -7.56 2.21 -6.30
N LYS A 164 -8.46 2.72 -7.16
CA LYS A 164 -8.45 4.14 -7.58
C LYS A 164 -8.67 5.08 -6.40
N ASP A 165 -9.39 4.62 -5.39
CA ASP A 165 -9.72 5.30 -4.14
C ASP A 165 -8.75 4.92 -2.99
N ARG A 166 -7.56 4.37 -3.29
CA ARG A 166 -6.53 4.11 -2.29
C ARG A 166 -6.27 5.35 -1.44
N TRP A 167 -6.14 6.50 -2.11
CA TRP A 167 -5.96 7.80 -1.47
C TRP A 167 -7.27 8.55 -1.46
N ILE A 168 -7.72 8.93 -0.27
CA ILE A 168 -8.91 9.78 -0.11
C ILE A 168 -8.49 11.17 0.31
N THR A 169 -9.07 12.20 -0.30
CA THR A 169 -8.89 13.58 0.17
C THR A 169 -9.66 13.76 1.47
N LEU A 170 -8.94 14.11 2.54
CA LEU A 170 -9.54 14.47 3.82
C LEU A 170 -10.11 15.88 3.73
N TRP A 171 -9.31 16.84 3.28
CA TRP A 171 -9.72 18.22 3.06
C TRP A 171 -8.73 18.96 2.14
N THR A 172 -9.21 20.06 1.56
CA THR A 172 -8.42 21.04 0.82
C THR A 172 -8.90 22.43 1.21
N ALA A 173 -8.00 23.35 1.51
CA ALA A 173 -8.34 24.72 1.87
C ALA A 173 -7.17 25.69 1.64
N PRO A 174 -7.44 26.98 1.45
CA PRO A 174 -6.41 28.01 1.53
C PRO A 174 -5.94 28.17 2.98
N VAL A 175 -4.62 28.27 3.18
CA VAL A 175 -3.96 28.59 4.45
C VAL A 175 -2.91 29.66 4.17
N GLY A 176 -3.22 30.91 4.54
CA GLY A 176 -2.41 32.06 4.11
C GLY A 176 -2.40 32.19 2.58
N ASN A 177 -1.20 32.27 2.00
CA ASN A 177 -0.99 32.35 0.54
C ASN A 177 -0.78 30.98 -0.12
N GLU A 178 -1.08 29.89 0.58
CA GLU A 178 -0.94 28.53 0.07
C GLU A 178 -2.28 27.82 -0.02
N THR A 179 -2.38 26.87 -0.94
CA THR A 179 -3.42 25.84 -0.91
C THR A 179 -2.84 24.59 -0.25
N VAL A 180 -3.48 24.13 0.82
CA VAL A 180 -3.12 22.89 1.50
C VAL A 180 -4.12 21.80 1.13
N THR A 181 -3.61 20.64 0.73
CA THR A 181 -4.42 19.44 0.46
C THR A 181 -3.92 18.28 1.30
N VAL A 182 -4.81 17.68 2.09
CA VAL A 182 -4.51 16.50 2.90
C VAL A 182 -5.23 15.29 2.34
N THR A 183 -4.47 14.23 2.09
CA THR A 183 -4.98 12.95 1.62
C THR A 183 -4.50 11.82 2.53
N ALA A 184 -5.30 10.77 2.69
CA ALA A 184 -4.96 9.64 3.56
C ALA A 184 -4.91 8.33 2.79
N ASP A 185 -3.92 7.48 3.10
CA ASP A 185 -3.75 6.17 2.48
C ASP A 185 -4.59 5.12 3.20
N THR A 186 -5.71 4.75 2.58
CA THR A 186 -6.67 3.78 3.12
C THR A 186 -6.06 2.40 3.35
N THR A 187 -4.94 2.05 2.70
CA THR A 187 -4.26 0.76 2.97
C THR A 187 -3.72 0.69 4.39
N THR A 188 -3.35 1.83 4.96
CA THR A 188 -2.74 1.91 6.29
C THR A 188 -3.74 1.95 7.43
N PHE A 189 -5.04 2.14 7.14
CA PHE A 189 -6.05 2.35 8.17
C PHE A 189 -6.18 1.12 9.08
N ARG A 190 -6.02 1.34 10.38
CA ARG A 190 -6.20 0.35 11.45
C ARG A 190 -6.95 0.99 12.60
N LEU A 191 -8.08 0.40 13.01
CA LEU A 191 -8.82 0.85 14.19
C LEU A 191 -8.43 -0.02 15.39
N ARG A 192 -7.98 0.64 16.47
CA ARG A 192 -7.65 0.04 17.78
C ARG A 192 -8.40 0.75 18.89
N GLY A 193 -9.36 0.07 19.50
CA GLY A 193 -10.42 0.66 20.29
C GLY A 193 -11.08 1.75 19.46
N ASN A 194 -11.12 2.96 20.02
CA ASN A 194 -11.69 4.13 19.36
C ASN A 194 -10.66 4.91 18.53
N ASN A 195 -9.47 4.38 18.30
CA ASN A 195 -8.37 5.11 17.66
C ASN A 195 -8.07 4.59 16.27
N LEU A 196 -8.40 5.37 15.25
CA LEU A 196 -8.02 5.10 13.86
C LEU A 196 -6.58 5.58 13.66
N ILE A 197 -5.68 4.65 13.35
CA ILE A 197 -4.27 4.89 13.01
C ILE A 197 -4.14 4.84 11.49
N PHE A 198 -3.45 5.81 10.91
CA PHE A 198 -3.29 5.93 9.47
C PHE A 198 -2.06 6.77 9.10
N TRP A 199 -1.67 6.69 7.83
CA TRP A 199 -0.72 7.62 7.20
C TRP A 199 -1.46 8.61 6.30
N GLU A 200 -1.02 9.86 6.34
CA GLU A 200 -1.49 10.93 5.48
C GLU A 200 -0.35 11.64 4.74
N TRP A 201 -0.72 12.24 3.61
CA TRP A 201 0.09 13.10 2.78
C TRP A 201 -0.58 14.47 2.72
N GLU A 202 0.11 15.46 3.27
CA GLU A 202 -0.26 16.87 3.28
C GLU A 202 0.66 17.62 2.33
N GLU A 203 0.08 18.30 1.35
CA GLU A 203 0.79 19.01 0.28
C GLU A 203 0.42 20.49 0.33
N HIS A 204 1.45 21.34 0.39
CA HIS A 204 1.34 22.79 0.34
C HIS A 204 1.74 23.28 -1.03
N LYS A 205 0.92 24.16 -1.61
CA LYS A 205 1.17 24.78 -2.91
C LYS A 205 1.06 26.28 -2.82
N ASN A 206 2.02 26.99 -3.40
CA ASN A 206 1.94 28.44 -3.56
C ASN A 206 0.88 28.84 -4.61
N LEU A 207 0.69 30.15 -4.79
CA LEU A 207 -0.24 30.71 -5.77
C LEU A 207 0.08 30.30 -7.23
N ASP A 208 1.33 29.96 -7.52
CA ASP A 208 1.79 29.45 -8.83
C ASP A 208 1.58 27.92 -8.97
N ASN A 209 0.87 27.29 -8.03
CA ASN A 209 0.58 25.85 -8.00
C ASN A 209 1.85 24.97 -7.91
N GLN A 210 2.96 25.53 -7.40
CA GLN A 210 4.20 24.81 -7.14
C GLN A 210 4.19 24.25 -5.72
N VAL A 211 4.64 23.00 -5.56
CA VAL A 211 4.75 22.36 -4.24
C VAL A 211 5.90 22.98 -3.45
N THR A 212 5.58 23.60 -2.32
CA THR A 212 6.54 24.26 -1.42
C THR A 212 6.94 23.36 -0.25
N GLU A 213 5.98 22.61 0.27
CA GLU A 213 6.15 21.70 1.40
C GLU A 213 5.31 20.43 1.23
N ILE A 214 5.86 19.29 1.67
CA ILE A 214 5.12 18.04 1.83
C ILE A 214 5.32 17.54 3.25
N ARG A 215 4.24 17.15 3.92
CA ARG A 215 4.31 16.39 5.16
C ARG A 215 3.74 15.00 4.96
N PHE A 216 4.52 13.98 5.27
CA PHE A 216 4.08 12.59 5.26
C PHE A 216 4.09 12.06 6.69
N GLN A 217 2.91 11.86 7.24
CA GLN A 217 2.71 11.74 8.68
C GLN A 217 1.92 10.49 9.04
N LYS A 218 2.31 9.83 10.12
CA LYS A 218 1.50 8.85 10.81
C LYS A 218 0.72 9.54 11.91
N LYS A 219 -0.60 9.46 11.84
CA LYS A 219 -1.50 10.03 12.83
C LYS A 219 -2.40 8.98 13.46
N ARG A 220 -3.00 9.38 14.57
CA ARG A 220 -4.08 8.68 15.23
C ARG A 220 -5.22 9.66 15.49
N VAL A 221 -6.44 9.27 15.16
CA VAL A 221 -7.66 10.03 15.45
C VAL A 221 -8.58 9.19 16.31
N ASN A 222 -9.05 9.75 17.41
CA ASN A 222 -10.12 9.14 18.18
C ASN A 222 -11.45 9.37 17.46
N VAL A 223 -12.11 8.29 17.02
CA VAL A 223 -13.32 8.37 16.20
C VAL A 223 -14.57 8.81 16.99
N GLU A 224 -14.52 8.78 18.32
CA GLU A 224 -15.59 9.32 19.18
C GLU A 224 -15.37 10.81 19.39
N SER A 225 -14.26 11.20 20.04
CA SER A 225 -14.01 12.59 20.43
C SER A 225 -13.60 13.48 19.25
N GLY A 226 -12.96 12.93 18.23
CA GLY A 226 -12.34 13.70 17.13
C GLY A 226 -10.98 14.30 17.48
N ALA A 227 -10.45 14.04 18.67
CA ALA A 227 -9.09 14.43 19.02
C ALA A 227 -8.07 13.65 18.16
N GLU A 228 -6.99 14.30 17.78
CA GLU A 228 -5.92 13.71 16.98
C GLU A 228 -4.58 13.72 17.71
N GLN A 229 -3.65 12.91 17.25
CA GLN A 229 -2.29 12.76 17.77
C GLN A 229 -1.33 12.50 16.61
N LEU A 230 -0.23 13.23 16.55
CA LEU A 230 0.90 12.92 15.67
C LEU A 230 1.73 11.79 16.31
N ILE A 231 1.99 10.72 15.57
CA ILE A 231 2.82 9.61 16.04
C ILE A 231 4.26 9.78 15.53
N SER A 232 4.39 10.06 14.24
CA SER A 232 5.68 10.24 13.58
C SER A 232 5.46 10.84 12.19
N GLY A 233 6.53 11.27 11.53
CA GLY A 233 6.42 11.75 10.17
C GLY A 233 7.69 12.42 9.69
N LYS A 234 7.63 12.84 8.43
CA LYS A 234 8.68 13.65 7.81
C LYS A 234 8.07 14.83 7.08
N VAL A 235 8.83 15.91 7.02
CA VAL A 235 8.54 17.09 6.22
C VAL A 235 9.60 17.21 5.12
N TRP A 236 9.18 17.58 3.92
CA TRP A 236 10.05 17.89 2.80
C TRP A 236 9.83 19.32 2.37
N THR A 237 10.93 20.03 2.09
CA THR A 237 10.90 21.28 1.33
C THR A 237 11.93 21.22 0.21
N GLY A 238 11.77 22.06 -0.81
CA GLY A 238 12.75 22.17 -1.89
C GLY A 238 14.16 22.53 -1.41
N LYS A 239 14.28 23.23 -0.26
CA LYS A 239 15.56 23.68 0.30
C LYS A 239 16.24 22.62 1.18
N SER A 240 15.48 21.97 2.06
CA SER A 240 16.03 21.09 3.11
C SER A 240 15.94 19.61 2.78
N GLY A 241 15.17 19.22 1.76
CA GLY A 241 14.81 17.82 1.54
C GLY A 241 14.00 17.27 2.71
N TRP A 242 13.98 15.94 2.85
CA TRP A 242 13.23 15.25 3.90
C TRP A 242 13.91 15.39 5.27
N GLN A 243 13.17 15.86 6.25
CA GLN A 243 13.56 16.01 7.65
C GLN A 243 12.50 15.37 8.55
N ASN A 244 12.86 15.01 9.79
CA ASN A 244 11.88 14.54 10.76
C ASN A 244 10.93 15.69 11.12
N ILE A 245 9.64 15.38 11.26
CA ILE A 245 8.68 16.37 11.70
C ILE A 245 8.89 16.69 13.19
N SER A 246 8.73 17.96 13.56
CA SER A 246 8.65 18.37 14.96
C SER A 246 7.20 18.30 15.42
N ASP A 247 6.94 17.65 16.55
CA ASP A 247 5.60 17.57 17.13
C ASP A 247 5.42 18.63 18.22
N PRO A 248 4.60 19.69 17.98
CA PRO A 248 4.36 20.72 18.98
C PRO A 248 3.58 20.21 20.20
N TYR A 249 2.91 19.06 20.09
CA TYR A 249 2.12 18.46 21.17
C TYR A 249 2.87 17.33 21.90
N GLU A 250 4.13 17.06 21.53
CA GLU A 250 4.99 16.06 22.18
C GLU A 250 4.33 14.67 22.29
N GLY A 251 3.62 14.26 21.25
CA GLY A 251 2.92 12.99 21.17
C GLY A 251 1.64 12.95 22.01
N ARG A 252 1.08 14.08 22.45
CA ARG A 252 -0.22 14.12 23.14
C ARG A 252 -1.37 14.24 22.16
N PHE A 253 -2.56 13.81 22.61
CA PHE A 253 -3.78 14.12 21.90
C PHE A 253 -4.13 15.61 22.04
N HIS A 254 -4.60 16.22 20.97
CA HIS A 254 -5.15 17.57 20.95
C HIS A 254 -6.47 17.61 20.19
N ASN A 255 -7.29 18.60 20.53
CA ASN A 255 -8.53 18.86 19.80
C ASN A 255 -8.21 19.62 18.52
N VAL A 256 -8.86 19.22 17.42
CA VAL A 256 -8.88 20.01 16.20
C VAL A 256 -9.91 21.13 16.37
N GLU A 257 -9.50 22.37 16.16
CA GLU A 257 -10.39 23.53 16.27
C GLU A 257 -11.58 23.39 15.31
N ALA A 258 -12.79 23.72 15.78
CA ALA A 258 -14.01 23.58 14.98
C ALA A 258 -14.01 24.47 13.72
N THR A 259 -13.27 25.58 13.74
CA THR A 259 -13.08 26.49 12.62
C THR A 259 -11.98 26.04 11.65
N SER A 260 -11.16 25.05 12.04
CA SER A 260 -10.10 24.52 11.18
C SER A 260 -10.69 23.70 10.03
N PRO A 261 -10.19 23.85 8.80
CA PRO A 261 -10.55 22.97 7.69
C PRO A 261 -10.35 21.47 7.99
N ALA A 262 -9.41 21.15 8.89
CA ALA A 262 -9.09 19.79 9.29
C ALA A 262 -10.27 19.04 9.94
N ILE A 263 -11.27 19.75 10.49
CA ILE A 263 -12.45 19.12 11.09
C ILE A 263 -13.22 18.26 10.07
N LYS A 264 -13.26 18.70 8.80
CA LYS A 264 -13.87 17.93 7.70
C LYS A 264 -13.12 16.62 7.45
N GLY A 265 -11.79 16.64 7.62
CA GLY A 265 -10.96 15.45 7.56
C GLY A 265 -11.30 14.44 8.64
N ILE A 266 -11.47 14.93 9.87
CA ILE A 266 -11.88 14.11 11.02
C ILE A 266 -13.25 13.46 10.77
N GLU A 267 -14.25 14.22 10.31
CA GLU A 267 -15.57 13.69 9.96
C GLU A 267 -15.49 12.62 8.87
N ARG A 268 -14.66 12.83 7.85
CA ARG A 268 -14.46 11.85 6.78
C ARG A 268 -13.80 10.57 7.28
N LEU A 269 -12.82 10.66 8.18
CA LEU A 269 -12.18 9.51 8.80
C LEU A 269 -13.16 8.71 9.66
N LYS A 270 -14.01 9.40 10.46
CA LYS A 270 -15.09 8.77 11.23
C LYS A 270 -16.07 8.03 10.33
N ALA A 271 -16.52 8.69 9.25
CA ALA A 271 -17.42 8.09 8.27
C ALA A 271 -16.79 6.87 7.59
N TYR A 272 -15.51 6.94 7.22
CA TYR A 272 -14.79 5.82 6.63
C TYR A 272 -14.69 4.64 7.60
N ALA A 273 -14.28 4.88 8.85
CA ALA A 273 -14.17 3.82 9.86
C ALA A 273 -15.51 3.10 10.08
N LYS A 274 -16.62 3.84 10.08
CA LYS A 274 -17.98 3.29 10.16
C LYS A 274 -18.37 2.50 8.91
N GLY A 275 -18.17 3.07 7.72
CA GLY A 275 -18.57 2.47 6.45
C GLY A 275 -17.72 1.27 6.01
N TYR A 276 -16.47 1.21 6.46
CA TYR A 276 -15.49 0.18 6.11
C TYR A 276 -14.99 -0.58 7.35
N SER A 277 -15.90 -0.90 8.27
CA SER A 277 -15.58 -1.55 9.55
C SER A 277 -14.74 -2.83 9.38
N THR A 278 -15.15 -3.73 8.47
CA THR A 278 -14.39 -4.96 8.19
C THR A 278 -12.96 -4.68 7.77
N TRP A 279 -12.74 -3.63 6.98
CA TRP A 279 -11.41 -3.25 6.53
C TRP A 279 -10.56 -2.71 7.68
N VAL A 280 -11.06 -1.75 8.46
CA VAL A 280 -10.26 -1.12 9.52
C VAL A 280 -9.95 -2.07 10.68
N HIS A 281 -10.74 -3.13 10.86
CA HIS A 281 -10.53 -4.18 11.88
C HIS A 281 -9.90 -5.48 11.36
N ARG A 282 -9.51 -5.57 10.08
CA ARG A 282 -9.20 -6.83 9.40
C ARG A 282 -8.14 -7.74 10.05
N TYR A 283 -7.29 -7.22 10.93
CA TYR A 283 -6.29 -8.00 11.70
C TYR A 283 -6.34 -7.72 13.21
N SER A 284 -7.43 -7.12 13.69
CA SER A 284 -7.56 -6.68 15.08
C SER A 284 -7.39 -7.84 16.06
N LEU A 285 -6.68 -7.59 17.16
CA LEU A 285 -6.58 -8.51 18.29
C LEU A 285 -7.58 -8.18 19.40
N GLU A 286 -8.43 -7.20 19.15
CA GLU A 286 -9.52 -6.81 20.03
C GLU A 286 -10.76 -7.61 19.66
N ALA A 287 -11.59 -7.92 20.67
CA ALA A 287 -12.90 -8.48 20.42
C ALA A 287 -13.66 -7.56 19.45
N ALA A 288 -14.27 -8.13 18.41
CA ALA A 288 -15.14 -7.36 17.53
C ALA A 288 -16.16 -6.61 18.39
N PRO A 289 -16.43 -5.32 18.11
CA PRO A 289 -17.49 -4.62 18.83
C PRO A 289 -18.76 -5.44 18.61
N THR A 290 -19.38 -5.92 19.69
CA THR A 290 -20.72 -6.49 19.65
C THR A 290 -21.61 -5.43 19.02
N GLN A 291 -21.97 -5.63 17.75
CA GLN A 291 -23.00 -4.82 17.12
C GLN A 291 -24.27 -5.07 17.92
N LYS A 292 -24.66 -4.12 18.78
CA LYS A 292 -26.06 -4.05 19.20
C LYS A 292 -26.86 -3.85 17.92
N SER A 293 -27.61 -4.87 17.52
CA SER A 293 -28.56 -4.79 16.43
C SER A 293 -29.65 -3.78 16.80
N THR A 294 -29.42 -2.50 16.52
CA THR A 294 -30.52 -1.55 16.38
C THR A 294 -31.08 -1.71 14.98
N THR A 295 -32.12 -2.53 14.89
CA THR A 295 -33.03 -2.61 13.75
C THR A 295 -33.72 -1.25 13.60
N ASN A 296 -33.11 -0.31 12.89
CA ASN A 296 -33.81 0.87 12.41
C ASN A 296 -34.16 0.63 10.95
N ALA A 297 -35.34 0.04 10.75
CA ALA A 297 -36.06 0.07 9.49
C ALA A 297 -36.37 1.55 9.17
N ASN A 298 -35.58 2.14 8.29
CA ASN A 298 -35.94 3.24 7.38
C ASN A 298 -34.77 3.46 6.42
N ALA A 299 -34.56 2.48 5.54
CA ALA A 299 -33.84 2.71 4.30
C ALA A 299 -34.82 3.31 3.29
N ILE A 300 -34.54 4.54 2.86
CA ILE A 300 -35.25 5.20 1.77
C ILE A 300 -34.94 4.43 0.47
N PRO A 301 -35.92 4.04 -0.36
CA PRO A 301 -35.68 3.25 -1.55
C PRO A 301 -35.04 4.10 -2.65
N ASN A 302 -33.92 3.66 -3.21
CA ASN A 302 -33.43 4.17 -4.49
C ASN A 302 -34.15 3.41 -5.61
N THR A 303 -35.24 3.99 -6.10
CA THR A 303 -35.93 3.56 -7.32
C THR A 303 -35.09 3.95 -8.53
N ASN A 304 -34.68 2.96 -9.33
CA ASN A 304 -34.87 3.01 -10.79
C ASN A 304 -34.49 1.65 -11.40
N ALA A 305 -35.52 0.85 -11.64
CA ALA A 305 -35.53 -0.24 -12.58
C ALA A 305 -36.57 0.05 -13.67
N ASN A 306 -36.33 -0.53 -14.85
CA ASN A 306 -37.14 -0.64 -16.07
C ASN A 306 -36.78 0.35 -17.20
N ASN A 307 -36.62 -0.05 -18.46
CA ASN A 307 -36.77 -1.36 -19.11
C ASN A 307 -36.09 -1.39 -20.50
N ASN A 308 -35.78 -2.62 -20.94
CA ASN A 308 -35.34 -3.08 -22.25
C ASN A 308 -36.04 -2.47 -23.49
N THR A 309 -35.32 -2.33 -24.62
CA THR A 309 -35.63 -3.08 -25.87
C THR A 309 -34.58 -2.92 -27.02
N THR A 310 -34.21 -4.09 -27.60
CA THR A 310 -33.88 -4.43 -29.01
C THR A 310 -32.71 -3.80 -29.79
N ALA A 311 -31.68 -4.64 -29.99
CA ALA A 311 -30.91 -4.99 -31.19
C ALA A 311 -30.86 -4.08 -32.44
N LYS A 312 -29.62 -3.76 -32.87
CA LYS A 312 -29.11 -3.93 -34.26
C LYS A 312 -27.60 -3.62 -34.35
N THR A 313 -26.81 -4.54 -34.89
CA THR A 313 -25.53 -4.23 -35.56
C THR A 313 -25.85 -3.64 -36.96
N PRO A 314 -25.06 -2.69 -37.50
CA PRO A 314 -23.91 -3.12 -38.33
C PRO A 314 -22.69 -2.15 -38.42
N ALA A 315 -21.59 -2.73 -38.88
CA ALA A 315 -20.55 -2.22 -39.78
C ALA A 315 -19.53 -1.11 -39.38
N SER A 316 -18.29 -1.40 -39.80
CA SER A 316 -17.05 -0.63 -39.84
C SER A 316 -17.13 0.71 -40.60
N ASN A 317 -16.43 1.75 -40.11
CA ASN A 317 -15.52 2.55 -40.93
C ASN A 317 -14.60 3.50 -40.10
N ASN A 318 -13.39 3.67 -40.64
CA ASN A 318 -12.30 4.55 -40.19
C ASN A 318 -12.65 6.05 -40.24
N ASN A 319 -12.29 6.82 -39.20
CA ASN A 319 -11.32 7.94 -39.25
C ASN A 319 -11.40 8.88 -38.02
N THR A 320 -10.21 9.20 -37.48
CA THR A 320 -9.77 10.43 -36.80
C THR A 320 -10.62 11.09 -35.71
N ALA A 321 -10.14 11.02 -34.45
CA ALA A 321 -9.69 12.19 -33.66
C ALA A 321 -9.35 11.77 -32.21
N LYS A 322 -8.13 12.07 -31.75
CA LYS A 322 -7.66 11.89 -30.36
C LYS A 322 -8.45 12.78 -29.39
N PRO A 323 -8.86 12.26 -28.22
CA PRO A 323 -9.05 13.07 -27.02
C PRO A 323 -7.87 12.90 -26.07
N VAL A 324 -7.29 14.05 -25.69
CA VAL A 324 -6.27 14.23 -24.66
C VAL A 324 -6.82 13.82 -23.30
N LEU A 325 -6.20 12.83 -22.64
CA LEU A 325 -6.50 12.45 -21.27
C LEU A 325 -5.48 13.07 -20.32
N SER A 326 -5.96 13.97 -19.46
CA SER A 326 -5.22 14.56 -18.35
C SER A 326 -4.81 13.46 -17.35
N GLY A 327 -3.51 13.19 -17.28
CA GLY A 327 -2.94 12.21 -16.36
C GLY A 327 -3.01 12.66 -14.91
N LYS A 328 -3.79 11.96 -14.09
CA LYS A 328 -3.53 11.84 -12.65
C LYS A 328 -2.56 10.68 -12.44
N GLY A 329 -1.28 10.95 -12.72
CA GLY A 329 -0.17 10.08 -12.36
C GLY A 329 0.29 10.35 -10.92
N LYS A 330 0.92 9.34 -10.31
CA LYS A 330 1.70 9.47 -9.06
C LYS A 330 2.47 10.79 -9.02
N PRO A 331 2.59 11.48 -7.86
CA PRO A 331 3.68 12.44 -7.67
C PRO A 331 4.99 11.63 -7.66
N VAL A 332 5.66 11.58 -8.80
CA VAL A 332 7.04 11.10 -8.90
C VAL A 332 7.91 12.34 -8.81
N ILE A 333 8.54 12.56 -7.66
CA ILE A 333 9.68 13.48 -7.59
C ILE A 333 10.87 12.76 -8.19
N THR A 334 11.18 13.05 -9.46
CA THR A 334 12.48 12.71 -10.04
C THR A 334 13.53 13.59 -9.38
N SER A 335 14.38 13.02 -8.53
CA SER A 335 15.56 13.72 -8.03
C SER A 335 16.58 13.87 -9.17
N THR A 336 16.62 15.03 -9.81
CA THR A 336 17.80 15.44 -10.58
C THR A 336 18.91 15.79 -9.61
N LYS A 337 20.05 15.11 -9.77
CA LYS A 337 21.30 15.35 -9.03
C LYS A 337 21.73 16.81 -9.17
N GLY A 338 22.00 17.47 -8.04
CA GLY A 338 22.98 18.54 -7.95
C GLY A 338 24.31 17.94 -7.50
N GLY A 339 25.32 17.97 -8.38
CA GLY A 339 26.71 17.69 -8.04
C GLY A 339 27.53 18.98 -8.02
N SER A 340 28.64 18.94 -7.28
CA SER A 340 29.74 19.92 -7.20
C SER A 340 29.50 21.05 -6.17
N ASN A 341 30.41 21.44 -5.27
CA ASN A 341 31.88 21.40 -5.19
C ASN A 341 32.28 21.22 -3.70
N ALA A 342 33.23 20.34 -3.34
CA ALA A 342 34.67 20.62 -3.22
C ALA A 342 35.01 21.69 -2.16
N ASP A 343 35.34 21.25 -0.94
CA ASP A 343 36.21 21.99 -0.04
C ASP A 343 37.55 21.26 0.08
N LYS A 344 38.55 21.83 -0.61
CA LYS A 344 39.96 21.72 -0.29
C LYS A 344 40.36 23.02 0.41
N ASN A 345 40.81 22.95 1.65
CA ASN A 345 42.02 23.64 2.15
C ASN A 345 42.24 23.33 3.65
N THR A 346 43.27 22.54 3.97
CA THR A 346 44.52 22.97 4.63
C THR A 346 44.34 23.51 6.06
N LYS A 347 44.66 22.70 7.08
CA LYS A 347 46.00 22.46 7.63
C LYS A 347 45.99 21.19 8.46
#